data_AF-A0A857JGD1-F1
#
_entry.id   AF-A0A857JGD1-F1
#
_cell.length_a   1.000
_cell.length_b   1.000
_cell.length_c   1.000
_cell.angle_alpha   90.00
_cell.angle_beta   90.00
_cell.angle_gamma   90.00
#
_symmetry.space_group_name_H-M   'P 1'
#
loop_
_entity.id
_entity.type
_entity.pdbx_description
1 polymer ?
#
loop_
_entity_poly.entity_id
_entity_poly.type
_entity_poly.pdbx_seq_one_letter_code
_entity_poly.pdbx_strand_id
1 'polypeptide(L)'
;MNMITMLITLIGLLIFIVGGVVLLLQAFNKSIAWGLACFFINPVCLLFIALHWNETRGTFFIQVIGCSVLLIGLGLHQYIHH
;
A
#
# COMPACT_ATOMS: atom_id res chain seq x y z
N MET A 1 18.06 -2.15 -14.30
CA MET A 1 16.68 -2.66 -14.11
C MET A 1 16.27 -3.38 -15.37
N ASN A 2 16.10 -4.69 -15.31
CA ASN A 2 15.66 -5.48 -16.46
C ASN A 2 14.18 -5.21 -16.76
N MET A 3 13.78 -5.30 -18.02
CA MET A 3 12.40 -5.02 -18.47
C MET A 3 11.34 -5.83 -17.68
N ILE A 4 11.63 -7.10 -17.39
CA ILE A 4 10.74 -7.97 -16.59
C ILE A 4 10.63 -7.47 -15.14
N THR A 5 11.76 -7.16 -14.50
CA THR A 5 11.76 -6.64 -13.12
C THR A 5 11.04 -5.30 -13.02
N MET A 6 11.16 -4.42 -14.03
CA MET A 6 10.42 -3.16 -14.06
C MET A 6 8.91 -3.39 -14.07
N LEU A 7 8.40 -4.32 -14.90
CA LEU A 7 6.98 -4.61 -14.96
C LEU A 7 6.43 -5.13 -13.62
N ILE A 8 7.16 -6.04 -12.97
CA ILE A 8 6.77 -6.59 -11.67
C ILE A 8 6.72 -5.47 -10.61
N THR A 9 7.77 -4.66 -10.52
CA THR A 9 7.83 -3.54 -9.56
C THR A 9 6.74 -2.50 -9.86
N LEU A 10 6.45 -2.22 -11.13
CA LEU A 10 5.38 -1.29 -11.52
C LEU A 10 3.99 -1.83 -11.14
N ILE A 11 3.71 -3.10 -11.37
CA ILE A 11 2.45 -3.74 -10.96
C ILE A 11 2.30 -3.69 -9.44
N GLY A 12 3.36 -4.04 -8.69
CA GLY A 12 3.37 -3.93 -7.24
C GLY A 12 3.09 -2.51 -6.76
N LEU A 13 3.69 -1.51 -7.41
CA LEU A 13 3.48 -0.09 -7.11
C LEU A 13 2.03 0.32 -7.31
N LEU A 14 1.42 -0.07 -8.44
CA LEU A 14 0.02 0.24 -8.73
C LEU A 14 -0.91 -0.38 -7.68
N ILE A 15 -0.73 -1.65 -7.33
CA ILE A 15 -1.52 -2.33 -6.30
C ILE A 15 -1.35 -1.63 -4.94
N PHE A 16 -0.12 -1.26 -4.59
CA PHE A 16 0.16 -0.55 -3.34
C PHE A 16 -0.52 0.83 -3.27
N ILE A 17 -0.48 1.59 -4.38
CA ILE A 17 -1.16 2.88 -4.49
C ILE A 17 -2.66 2.70 -4.37
N VAL A 18 -3.25 1.72 -5.07
CA VAL A 18 -4.69 1.43 -4.98
C VAL A 18 -5.08 1.11 -3.54
N GLY A 19 -4.30 0.28 -2.84
CA GLY A 19 -4.51 0.00 -1.42
C GLY A 19 -4.50 1.27 -0.57
N GLY A 20 -3.50 2.14 -0.73
CA GLY A 20 -3.39 3.40 0.01
C GLY A 20 -4.52 4.39 -0.30
N VAL A 21 -4.92 4.51 -1.55
CA VAL A 21 -6.02 5.41 -1.96
C VAL A 21 -7.36 4.93 -1.40
N VAL A 22 -7.66 3.63 -1.50
CA VAL A 22 -8.89 3.06 -0.92
C VAL A 22 -8.91 3.21 0.61
N LEU A 23 -7.73 3.18 1.25
CA LEU A 23 -7.61 3.39 2.69
C LEU A 23 -7.91 4.84 3.07
N LEU A 24 -7.34 5.80 2.33
CA LEU A 24 -7.64 7.21 2.50
C LEU A 24 -9.13 7.49 2.24
N LEU A 25 -9.71 6.92 1.19
CA LEU A 25 -11.14 7.07 0.90
C LEU A 25 -12.02 6.57 2.06
N GLN A 26 -11.69 5.43 2.66
CA GLN A 26 -12.39 4.95 3.87
C GLN A 26 -12.20 5.87 5.07
N ALA A 27 -10.99 6.41 5.27
CA ALA A 27 -10.72 7.37 6.33
C ALA A 27 -11.54 8.66 6.16
N PHE A 28 -11.59 9.21 4.95
CA PHE A 28 -12.41 10.38 4.60
C PHE A 28 -13.92 10.11 4.73
N ASN A 29 -14.38 8.93 4.30
CA ASN A 29 -15.77 8.51 4.48
C ASN A 29 -16.16 8.45 5.95
N LYS A 30 -15.20 8.17 6.85
CA LYS A 30 -15.48 8.11 8.28
C LYS A 30 -15.42 9.48 8.95
N SER A 31 -14.44 10.31 8.62
CA SER A 31 -14.43 11.74 8.91
C SER A 31 -13.33 12.47 8.13
N ILE A 32 -13.52 13.76 7.87
CA ILE A 32 -12.48 14.62 7.28
C ILE A 32 -11.22 14.65 8.16
N ALA A 33 -11.36 14.64 9.49
CA ALA A 33 -10.23 14.65 10.42
C ALA A 33 -9.36 13.38 10.28
N TRP A 34 -9.98 12.20 10.22
CA TRP A 34 -9.27 10.94 9.96
C TRP A 34 -8.62 10.92 8.58
N GLY A 35 -9.32 11.38 7.54
CA GLY A 35 -8.76 11.49 6.19
C GLY A 35 -7.52 12.37 6.13
N LEU A 36 -7.57 13.59 6.70
CA LEU A 36 -6.40 14.47 6.78
C LEU A 36 -5.29 13.89 7.65
N ALA A 37 -5.62 13.32 8.82
CA ALA A 37 -4.62 12.77 9.71
C ALA A 37 -3.87 11.60 9.05
N CYS A 38 -4.58 10.72 8.34
CA CYS A 38 -3.99 9.66 7.54
C CYS A 38 -3.15 10.21 6.37
N PHE A 39 -3.60 11.29 5.72
CA PHE A 39 -2.89 11.90 4.59
C PHE A 39 -1.56 12.56 4.98
N PHE A 40 -1.54 13.32 6.08
CA PHE A 40 -0.35 14.05 6.54
C PHE A 40 0.56 13.20 7.43
N ILE A 41 0.01 12.24 8.18
CA ILE A 41 0.74 11.48 9.20
C ILE A 41 0.57 9.98 8.91
N ASN A 42 1.53 9.43 8.16
CA ASN A 42 1.51 8.02 7.75
C ASN A 42 1.28 7.00 8.90
N PRO A 43 1.88 7.14 10.12
CA PRO A 43 1.59 6.19 11.20
C PRO A 43 0.14 6.25 11.72
N VAL A 44 -0.61 7.33 11.46
CA VAL A 44 -2.03 7.42 11.80
C VAL A 44 -2.87 6.49 10.92
N CYS A 45 -2.46 6.20 9.68
CA CYS A 45 -3.11 5.19 8.84
C CYS A 45 -3.13 3.82 9.54
N LEU A 46 -2.02 3.42 10.15
CA LEU A 46 -1.93 2.14 10.87
C LEU A 46 -2.83 2.12 12.10
N LEU A 47 -2.91 3.23 12.84
CA LEU A 47 -3.86 3.37 13.95
C LEU A 47 -5.31 3.30 13.46
N PHE A 48 -5.63 3.95 12.34
CA PHE A 48 -6.96 3.91 11.74
C PHE A 48 -7.35 2.48 11.34
N ILE A 49 -6.44 1.73 10.72
CA ILE A 49 -6.62 0.31 10.39
C ILE A 49 -6.86 -0.52 11.65
N ALA A 50 -6.04 -0.33 12.69
CA ALA A 50 -6.18 -1.09 13.93
C ALA A 50 -7.53 -0.82 14.63
N LEU A 51 -7.99 0.43 14.62
CA LEU A 51 -9.28 0.84 15.21
C LEU A 51 -10.49 0.42 14.36
N HIS A 52 -10.36 0.45 13.04
CA HIS A 52 -11.44 0.14 12.08
C HIS A 52 -11.14 -1.14 11.30
N TRP A 53 -10.59 -2.16 11.97
CA TRP A 53 -10.11 -3.38 11.35
C TRP A 53 -11.19 -4.09 10.52
N ASN A 54 -12.43 -4.13 11.00
CA ASN A 54 -13.49 -4.86 10.31
C ASN A 54 -13.82 -4.29 8.92
N GLU A 55 -13.74 -2.96 8.77
CA GLU A 55 -13.97 -2.24 7.51
C GLU A 55 -12.70 -2.30 6.62
N THR A 56 -11.53 -2.07 7.23
CA THR A 56 -10.29 -1.80 6.50
C THR A 56 -9.45 -3.04 6.19
N ARG A 57 -9.78 -4.21 6.75
CA ARG A 57 -9.02 -5.47 6.55
C ARG A 57 -8.77 -5.78 5.09
N GLY A 58 -9.77 -5.63 4.22
CA GLY A 58 -9.63 -5.92 2.79
C GLY A 58 -8.61 -5.01 2.12
N THR A 59 -8.66 -3.73 2.45
CA THR A 59 -7.74 -2.72 1.93
C THR A 59 -6.33 -2.90 2.45
N PHE A 60 -6.18 -3.25 3.73
CA PHE A 60 -4.89 -3.60 4.31
C PHE A 60 -4.25 -4.78 3.57
N PHE A 61 -5.01 -5.84 3.28
CA PHE A 61 -4.49 -6.98 2.52
C PHE A 61 -4.05 -6.58 1.10
N ILE A 62 -4.81 -5.75 0.38
CA ILE A 62 -4.41 -5.24 -0.93
C ILE A 62 -3.07 -4.50 -0.84
N GLN A 63 -2.91 -3.65 0.20
CA GLN A 63 -1.69 -2.88 0.39
C GLN A 63 -0.49 -3.78 0.73
N VAL A 64 -0.68 -4.81 1.57
CA VAL A 64 0.36 -5.81 1.88
C VAL A 64 0.74 -6.63 0.65
N ILE A 65 -0.22 -7.02 -0.19
CA ILE A 65 0.05 -7.74 -1.45
C ILE A 65 0.88 -6.86 -2.39
N GLY A 66 0.48 -5.61 -2.60
CA GLY A 66 1.25 -4.67 -3.43
C GLY A 66 2.66 -4.45 -2.91
N CYS A 67 2.83 -4.30 -1.59
CA CYS A 67 4.14 -4.18 -0.94
C CYS A 67 4.99 -5.44 -1.13
N SER A 68 4.39 -6.62 -1.00
CA SER A 68 5.08 -7.89 -1.19
C SER A 68 5.58 -8.05 -2.64
N VAL A 69 4.74 -7.71 -3.62
CA VAL A 69 5.11 -7.75 -5.05
C VAL A 69 6.22 -6.74 -5.35
N LEU A 70 6.19 -5.54 -4.76
CA LEU A 70 7.27 -4.56 -4.86
C LEU A 70 8.61 -5.11 -4.35
N LEU A 71 8.60 -5.71 -3.15
CA LEU A 71 9.80 -6.29 -2.54
C LEU A 71 10.35 -7.46 -3.37
N ILE A 72 9.47 -8.31 -3.92
CA ILE A 72 9.87 -9.40 -4.81
C ILE A 72 10.53 -8.86 -6.08
N GLY A 73 9.94 -7.84 -6.72
CA GLY A 73 10.50 -7.22 -7.92
C GLY A 73 11.88 -6.59 -7.69
N LEU A 74 12.05 -5.90 -6.55
CA LEU A 74 13.32 -5.29 -6.15
C LEU A 74 14.38 -6.35 -5.77
N GLY A 75 14.00 -7.35 -4.98
CA GLY A 75 14.91 -8.43 -4.59
C GLY A 75 15.37 -9.28 -5.77
N LEU A 76 14.46 -9.60 -6.69
CA LEU A 76 14.78 -10.30 -7.93
C LEU A 76 15.75 -9.49 -8.80
N HIS A 77 15.57 -8.16 -8.86
CA HIS A 77 16.50 -7.27 -9.56
C HIS A 77 17.91 -7.33 -8.95
N GLN A 78 18.03 -7.28 -7.62
CA GLN A 78 19.34 -7.41 -6.96
C GLN A 78 20.01 -8.77 -7.21
N TYR A 79 19.23 -9.86 -7.18
CA TYR A 79 19.75 -11.21 -7.44
C TYR A 79 20.31 -11.40 -8.85
N ILE A 80 19.66 -10.83 -9.87
CA ILE A 80 20.09 -10.96 -11.28
C ILE A 80 21.38 -10.16 -11.58
N HIS A 81 21.67 -9.12 -10.80
CA HIS A 81 22.84 -8.26 -11.01
C HIS A 81 24.01 -8.56 -10.04
N HIS A 82 23.90 -9.63 -9.24
CA HIS A 82 25.01 -10.27 -8.53
C HIS A 82 25.62 -11.38 -9.40
#